data_AF-A0A353V332-F1
#
_entry.id   AF-A0A353V332-F1
#
_cell.length_a   1.000
_cell.length_b   1.000
_cell.length_c   1.000
_cell.angle_alpha   90.00
_cell.angle_beta   90.00
_cell.angle_gamma   90.00
#
_symmetry.space_group_name_H-M   'P 1'
#
loop_
_entity.id
_entity.type
_entity.pdbx_description
1 polymer ?
#
loop_
_entity_poly.entity_id
_entity_poly.type
_entity_poly.pdbx_seq_one_letter_code
_entity_poly.pdbx_strand_id
1 'polypeptide(L)'
;MKNSVDVRSWIFDGIAGYRLGPLDLSTRFMYTPGQETQQIVANGSDIGYFQTPVNPGFAYFTGWTEIQTSQVEYNNSLYAGCPGCTLRQNPSYDKYGRIMWAVKADYTLTPALNFYGILNVSWTDEDVDRNQIVGATGSVRSLRGDQVRGEENYLGTELDLGMTWRFAPNTALDLVWAYMWTGGAFDQSTNAVNQAAGVVNDSKDVYKAIARIRFTF
;
A
#
# COMPACT_ATOMS: atom_id res chain seq x y z
N MET A 1 -29.39 -15.71 -15.30
CA MET A 1 -28.32 -14.81 -14.80
C MET A 1 -27.26 -15.68 -14.15
N LYS A 2 -25.99 -15.56 -14.57
CA LYS A 2 -24.86 -16.21 -13.90
C LYS A 2 -24.64 -15.45 -12.59
N ASN A 3 -24.89 -16.11 -11.44
CA ASN A 3 -24.72 -15.51 -10.12
C ASN A 3 -23.36 -15.91 -9.54
N SER A 4 -22.34 -15.91 -10.42
CA SER A 4 -20.99 -16.33 -10.10
C SER A 4 -20.01 -15.44 -10.84
N VAL A 5 -18.86 -15.22 -10.20
CA VAL A 5 -17.75 -14.41 -10.68
C VAL A 5 -16.55 -15.32 -10.77
N ASP A 6 -15.89 -15.36 -11.92
CA ASP A 6 -14.69 -16.18 -12.11
C ASP A 6 -13.47 -15.34 -11.68
N VAL A 7 -12.78 -15.79 -10.62
CA VAL A 7 -11.57 -15.14 -10.11
C VAL A 7 -10.35 -15.80 -10.75
N ARG A 8 -9.57 -15.02 -11.49
CA ARG A 8 -8.34 -15.45 -12.18
C ARG A 8 -7.18 -14.58 -11.74
N SER A 9 -6.68 -14.85 -10.55
CA SER A 9 -5.54 -14.12 -9.98
C SER A 9 -4.58 -15.05 -9.27
N TRP A 10 -3.34 -14.59 -9.15
CA TRP A 10 -2.24 -15.30 -8.50
C TRP A 10 -1.33 -14.29 -7.79
N ILE A 11 -0.45 -14.78 -6.94
CA ILE A 11 0.58 -13.97 -6.32
C ILE A 11 1.92 -14.66 -6.49
N PHE A 12 2.94 -13.89 -6.85
CA PHE A 12 4.33 -14.30 -6.71
C PHE A 12 4.97 -13.48 -5.61
N ASP A 13 5.72 -14.17 -4.76
CA ASP A 13 6.41 -13.57 -3.64
C ASP A 13 7.73 -14.33 -3.44
N GLY A 14 8.83 -13.64 -3.64
CA GLY A 14 10.17 -14.20 -3.55
C GLY A 14 10.99 -13.40 -2.56
N ILE A 15 11.64 -14.10 -1.62
CA ILE A 15 12.56 -13.50 -0.64
C ILE A 15 13.91 -14.18 -0.78
N ALA A 16 14.97 -13.37 -0.87
CA ALA A 16 16.34 -13.85 -0.81
C ALA A 16 17.08 -13.09 0.31
N GLY A 17 17.99 -13.78 1.00
CA GLY A 17 18.73 -13.22 2.10
C GLY A 17 20.16 -13.74 2.16
N TYR A 18 21.05 -12.92 2.69
CA TYR A 18 22.45 -13.22 2.87
C TYR A 18 22.97 -12.60 4.17
N ARG A 19 23.66 -13.40 4.98
CA ARG A 19 24.16 -12.97 6.29
C ARG A 19 25.67 -12.84 6.29
N LEU A 20 26.15 -11.67 6.69
CA LEU A 20 27.54 -11.29 6.86
C LEU A 20 27.80 -10.95 8.33
N GLY A 21 27.93 -11.97 9.17
CA GLY A 21 28.15 -11.80 10.61
C GLY A 21 26.99 -11.06 11.28
N PRO A 22 27.20 -9.84 11.83
CA PRO A 22 26.15 -9.05 12.48
C PRO A 22 25.19 -8.35 11.50
N LEU A 23 25.50 -8.36 10.19
CA LEU A 23 24.70 -7.76 9.13
C LEU A 23 23.91 -8.85 8.39
N ASP A 24 22.59 -8.69 8.30
CA ASP A 24 21.71 -9.49 7.46
C ASP A 24 21.16 -8.59 6.35
N LEU A 25 21.38 -8.99 5.10
CA LEU A 25 20.87 -8.30 3.92
C LEU A 25 19.83 -9.19 3.28
N SER A 26 18.65 -8.64 3.01
CA SER A 26 17.58 -9.39 2.36
C SER A 26 16.86 -8.53 1.33
N THR A 27 16.25 -9.18 0.35
CA THR A 27 15.43 -8.54 -0.66
C THR A 27 14.16 -9.35 -0.85
N ARG A 28 13.06 -8.64 -1.11
CA ARG A 28 11.77 -9.23 -1.42
C ARG A 28 11.21 -8.62 -2.68
N PHE A 29 10.70 -9.47 -3.56
CA PHE A 29 9.94 -9.05 -4.72
C PHE A 29 8.56 -9.68 -4.68
N MET A 30 7.54 -8.90 -5.00
CA MET A 30 6.17 -9.34 -5.06
C MET A 30 5.49 -8.85 -6.33
N TYR A 31 4.65 -9.71 -6.88
CA TYR A 31 3.81 -9.40 -8.02
C TYR A 31 2.40 -9.96 -7.82
N THR A 32 1.39 -9.15 -8.11
CA THR A 32 0.00 -9.57 -8.29
C THR A 32 -0.55 -8.94 -9.57
N PRO A 33 -1.27 -9.72 -10.41
CA PRO A 33 -1.89 -9.20 -11.60
C PRO A 33 -3.02 -8.22 -11.25
N GLY A 34 -3.25 -7.26 -12.14
CA GLY A 34 -4.28 -6.24 -12.02
C GLY A 34 -5.43 -6.39 -13.00
N GLN A 35 -6.37 -5.45 -12.90
CA GLN A 35 -7.37 -5.17 -13.92
C GLN A 35 -7.25 -3.72 -14.35
N GLU A 36 -7.28 -3.53 -15.67
CA GLU A 36 -7.32 -2.21 -16.29
C GLU A 36 -8.43 -1.34 -15.69
N THR A 37 -8.18 -0.04 -15.60
CA THR A 37 -9.14 0.91 -15.02
C THR A 37 -10.52 0.84 -15.67
N GLN A 38 -10.58 0.59 -16.98
CA GLN A 38 -11.81 0.53 -17.78
C GLN A 38 -12.68 -0.69 -17.47
N GLN A 39 -12.10 -1.76 -16.92
CA GLN A 39 -12.81 -2.99 -16.62
C GLN A 39 -13.69 -2.82 -15.38
N ILE A 40 -14.97 -3.17 -15.55
CA ILE A 40 -16.00 -3.07 -14.52
C ILE A 40 -16.12 -4.39 -13.80
N VAL A 41 -15.90 -4.37 -12.49
CA VAL A 41 -16.30 -5.47 -11.61
C VAL A 41 -17.80 -5.35 -11.34
N ALA A 42 -18.61 -6.18 -11.98
CA ALA A 42 -20.06 -6.23 -11.84
C ALA A 42 -20.54 -7.69 -11.73
N ASN A 43 -21.81 -7.91 -11.36
CA ASN A 43 -22.34 -9.27 -11.25
C ASN A 43 -22.21 -10.01 -12.60
N GLY A 44 -21.42 -11.09 -12.62
CA GLY A 44 -21.10 -11.87 -13.82
C GLY A 44 -19.84 -11.43 -14.59
N SER A 45 -19.07 -10.44 -14.11
CA SER A 45 -17.75 -10.11 -14.66
C SER A 45 -16.66 -11.04 -14.11
N ASP A 46 -15.56 -11.18 -14.83
CA ASP A 46 -14.35 -11.87 -14.33
C ASP A 46 -13.54 -10.91 -13.45
N ILE A 47 -12.95 -11.43 -12.35
CA ILE A 47 -12.02 -10.69 -11.47
C ILE A 47 -10.60 -11.15 -11.80
N GLY A 48 -9.80 -10.24 -12.37
CA GLY A 48 -8.39 -10.47 -12.75
C GLY A 48 -7.37 -10.07 -11.70
N TYR A 49 -7.79 -9.48 -10.58
CA TYR A 49 -6.88 -9.01 -9.54
C TYR A 49 -6.87 -9.86 -8.28
N PHE A 50 -5.75 -9.84 -7.57
CA PHE A 50 -5.58 -10.63 -6.36
C PHE A 50 -6.39 -10.04 -5.19
N GLN A 51 -7.33 -10.82 -4.67
CA GLN A 51 -8.06 -10.53 -3.43
C GLN A 51 -7.70 -11.59 -2.41
N THR A 52 -7.21 -11.19 -1.23
CA THR A 52 -7.06 -12.12 -0.12
C THR A 52 -8.44 -12.55 0.36
N PRO A 53 -8.83 -13.84 0.24
CA PRO A 53 -10.20 -14.29 0.50
C PRO A 53 -10.64 -14.18 1.97
N VAL A 54 -9.73 -13.82 2.89
CA VAL A 54 -9.97 -13.82 4.34
C VAL A 54 -9.58 -12.49 5.02
N ASN A 55 -8.90 -11.56 4.32
CA ASN A 55 -8.47 -10.29 4.94
C ASN A 55 -8.64 -9.11 3.97
N PRO A 56 -9.46 -8.09 4.31
CA PRO A 56 -9.54 -6.84 3.56
C PRO A 56 -8.33 -5.96 3.90
N GLY A 57 -7.24 -6.09 3.16
CA GLY A 57 -6.13 -5.17 3.27
C GLY A 57 -4.80 -5.71 2.80
N PHE A 58 -3.92 -4.77 2.47
CA PHE A 58 -2.54 -4.95 2.02
C PHE A 58 -1.62 -5.41 3.17
N ALA A 59 -1.97 -6.51 3.84
CA ALA A 59 -1.18 -7.09 4.92
C ALA A 59 -0.11 -8.08 4.44
N TYR A 60 -0.12 -8.41 3.13
CA TYR A 60 0.75 -9.43 2.59
C TYR A 60 2.22 -8.96 2.43
N PHE A 61 2.49 -7.65 2.36
CA PHE A 61 3.85 -7.09 2.35
C PHE A 61 4.33 -6.58 3.73
N THR A 62 3.62 -6.93 4.82
CA THR A 62 3.96 -6.49 6.18
C THR A 62 5.38 -6.88 6.58
N GLY A 63 6.07 -5.96 7.25
CA GLY A 63 7.47 -6.11 7.68
C GLY A 63 8.51 -5.70 6.62
N TRP A 64 8.07 -5.26 5.44
CA TRP A 64 8.90 -4.76 4.34
C TRP A 64 8.50 -3.34 3.86
N THR A 65 7.58 -2.72 4.58
CA THR A 65 7.06 -1.35 4.43
C THR A 65 6.27 -1.03 5.71
N GLU A 66 6.26 0.22 6.14
CA GLU A 66 5.48 0.71 7.26
C GLU A 66 4.29 1.58 6.86
N ILE A 67 4.40 2.42 5.84
CA ILE A 67 3.37 3.35 5.36
C ILE A 67 2.42 2.62 4.42
N GLN A 68 2.90 1.88 3.43
CA GLN A 68 2.00 1.21 2.49
C GLN A 68 1.20 0.07 3.13
N THR A 69 1.77 -0.64 4.11
CA THR A 69 1.02 -1.60 4.94
C THR A 69 0.26 -0.96 6.09
N SER A 70 0.47 0.33 6.34
CA SER A 70 -0.33 1.06 7.30
C SER A 70 -1.75 1.18 6.77
N GLN A 71 -2.71 0.96 7.66
CA GLN A 71 -4.10 1.39 7.46
C GLN A 71 -4.19 2.92 7.60
N VAL A 72 -3.28 3.69 7.00
CA VAL A 72 -3.33 5.16 7.02
C VAL A 72 -4.43 5.57 6.05
N GLU A 73 -5.53 6.00 6.67
CA GLU A 73 -6.79 6.40 6.07
C GLU A 73 -6.58 7.48 5.01
N TYR A 74 -7.28 7.37 3.87
CA TYR A 74 -7.64 8.59 3.15
C TYR A 74 -8.29 9.51 4.18
N ASN A 75 -7.90 10.79 4.19
CA ASN A 75 -8.31 11.83 5.15
C ASN A 75 -9.83 12.17 5.11
N ASN A 76 -10.68 11.21 4.74
CA ASN A 76 -12.13 11.29 4.66
C ASN A 76 -12.82 10.87 5.96
N SER A 77 -12.08 10.47 7.01
CA SER A 77 -12.66 10.20 8.34
C SER A 77 -13.24 11.46 9.01
N LEU A 78 -12.91 12.65 8.51
CA LEU A 78 -13.49 13.93 8.93
C LEU A 78 -14.84 14.25 8.26
N TYR A 79 -15.28 13.48 7.25
CA TYR A 79 -16.58 13.66 6.63
C TYR A 79 -17.68 12.94 7.42
N ALA A 80 -18.34 13.70 8.31
CA ALA A 80 -19.51 13.22 9.05
C ALA A 80 -20.62 12.79 8.07
N GLY A 81 -21.00 11.51 8.11
CA GLY A 81 -22.11 10.98 7.32
C GLY A 81 -21.75 10.25 6.03
N CYS A 82 -20.51 9.77 5.89
CA CYS A 82 -20.11 8.94 4.75
C CYS A 82 -19.97 7.44 5.14
N PRO A 83 -20.99 6.59 4.91
CA PRO A 83 -20.88 5.14 5.06
C PRO A 83 -19.92 4.59 3.99
N GLY A 84 -18.77 4.06 4.43
CA GLY A 84 -17.71 3.56 3.54
C GLY A 84 -16.49 4.49 3.40
N CYS A 85 -16.55 5.73 3.93
CA CYS A 85 -15.36 6.58 4.11
C CYS A 85 -14.59 6.27 5.41
N THR A 86 -15.13 5.42 6.28
CA THR A 86 -14.41 4.86 7.43
C THR A 86 -13.80 3.51 7.03
N LEU A 87 -12.54 3.29 7.39
CA LEU A 87 -11.73 2.10 7.03
C LEU A 87 -12.24 0.80 7.67
N ARG A 88 -13.43 0.35 7.29
CA ARG A 88 -13.76 -1.07 7.32
C ARG A 88 -13.40 -1.76 6.00
N GLN A 89 -13.15 -0.98 4.95
CA GLN A 89 -12.85 -1.42 3.59
C GLN A 89 -11.73 -0.54 3.06
N ASN A 90 -10.49 -0.99 3.17
CA ASN A 90 -9.33 -0.41 2.49
C ASN A 90 -9.65 -0.26 1.00
N PRO A 91 -9.69 0.95 0.41
CA PRO A 91 -9.51 1.07 -1.03
C PRO A 91 -8.02 0.81 -1.30
N SER A 92 -7.64 -0.46 -1.35
CA SER A 92 -6.31 -0.84 -1.77
C SER A 92 -6.23 -0.71 -3.29
N TYR A 93 -5.06 -0.32 -3.82
CA TYR A 93 -4.78 -0.38 -5.26
C TYR A 93 -4.67 -1.83 -5.76
N ASP A 94 -5.12 -2.81 -4.98
CA ASP A 94 -5.08 -4.23 -5.34
C ASP A 94 -5.90 -4.50 -6.61
N LYS A 95 -6.94 -3.69 -6.91
CA LYS A 95 -7.64 -3.76 -8.21
C LYS A 95 -6.66 -3.66 -9.38
N TYR A 96 -5.69 -2.77 -9.29
CA TYR A 96 -4.73 -2.49 -10.33
C TYR A 96 -3.53 -3.45 -10.28
N GLY A 97 -3.55 -4.46 -9.42
CA GLY A 97 -2.39 -5.31 -9.18
C GLY A 97 -1.26 -4.55 -8.50
N ARG A 98 -0.20 -5.26 -8.13
CA ARG A 98 0.93 -4.68 -7.41
C ARG A 98 2.23 -5.27 -7.91
N ILE A 99 3.22 -4.40 -8.04
CA ILE A 99 4.62 -4.77 -8.25
C ILE A 99 5.39 -4.10 -7.12
N MET A 100 6.07 -4.89 -6.29
CA MET A 100 6.85 -4.35 -5.19
C MET A 100 8.22 -4.97 -5.16
N TRP A 101 9.20 -4.13 -4.87
CA TRP A 101 10.54 -4.58 -4.61
C TRP A 101 11.08 -3.87 -3.39
N ALA A 102 11.65 -4.63 -2.46
CA ALA A 102 12.25 -4.09 -1.26
C ALA A 102 13.63 -4.68 -1.02
N VAL A 103 14.50 -3.89 -0.40
CA VAL A 103 15.76 -4.32 0.18
C VAL A 103 15.75 -3.96 1.66
N LYS A 104 16.26 -4.86 2.48
CA LYS A 104 16.32 -4.71 3.92
C LYS A 104 17.73 -5.02 4.40
N ALA A 105 18.23 -4.18 5.30
CA ALA A 105 19.47 -4.39 6.01
C ALA A 105 19.18 -4.39 7.52
N ASP A 106 19.40 -5.52 8.18
CA ASP A 106 19.34 -5.64 9.64
C ASP A 106 20.77 -5.71 10.19
N TYR A 107 21.13 -4.80 11.07
CA TYR A 107 22.45 -4.73 11.71
C TYR A 107 22.33 -4.87 13.23
N THR A 108 22.95 -5.93 13.76
CA THR A 108 22.99 -6.19 15.19
C THR A 108 24.27 -5.61 15.79
N LEU A 109 24.19 -4.40 16.36
CA LEU A 109 25.34 -3.75 16.96
C LEU A 109 25.78 -4.46 18.25
N THR A 110 24.81 -4.82 19.10
CA THR A 110 25.03 -5.67 20.29
C THR A 110 23.88 -6.67 20.41
N PRO A 111 23.99 -7.74 21.23
CA PRO A 111 22.86 -8.65 21.48
C PRO A 111 21.60 -7.94 22.00
N ALA A 112 21.75 -6.74 22.58
CA ALA A 112 20.67 -5.93 23.12
C ALA A 112 20.20 -4.81 22.17
N LEU A 113 20.93 -4.50 21.09
CA LEU A 113 20.66 -3.35 20.23
C LEU A 113 20.78 -3.73 18.76
N ASN A 114 19.67 -3.64 18.05
CA ASN A 114 19.55 -3.90 16.62
C ASN A 114 19.01 -2.67 15.90
N PHE A 115 19.51 -2.44 14.70
CA PHE A 115 19.02 -1.45 13.76
C PHE A 115 18.57 -2.15 12.49
N TYR A 116 17.55 -1.62 11.84
CA TYR A 116 17.22 -2.05 10.49
C TYR A 116 16.87 -0.87 9.60
N GLY A 117 17.12 -1.03 8.31
CA GLY A 117 16.68 -0.12 7.27
C GLY A 117 15.99 -0.92 6.17
N ILE A 118 14.89 -0.39 5.63
CA ILE A 118 14.17 -0.96 4.50
C ILE A 118 13.99 0.14 3.46
N LEU A 119 14.31 -0.16 2.22
CA LEU A 119 13.96 0.67 1.08
C LEU A 119 13.02 -0.14 0.19
N ASN A 120 11.82 0.37 -0.02
CA ASN A 120 10.82 -0.23 -0.89
C ASN A 120 10.48 0.71 -2.04
N VAL A 121 10.24 0.13 -3.21
CA VAL A 121 9.68 0.79 -4.36
C VAL A 121 8.49 -0.02 -4.86
N SER A 122 7.49 0.68 -5.39
CA SER A 122 6.18 0.10 -5.61
C SER A 122 5.48 0.70 -6.82
N TRP A 123 4.80 -0.17 -7.55
CA TRP A 123 3.96 0.14 -8.70
C TRP A 123 2.67 -0.68 -8.66
N THR A 124 1.71 -0.29 -9.47
CA THR A 124 0.59 -1.14 -9.89
C THR A 124 0.96 -1.90 -11.16
N ASP A 125 0.33 -3.05 -11.38
CA ASP A 125 0.48 -3.83 -12.63
C ASP A 125 -0.23 -3.11 -13.80
N GLU A 126 -1.38 -2.52 -13.49
CA GLU A 126 -2.23 -1.77 -14.40
C GLU A 126 -2.25 -0.29 -14.04
N ASP A 127 -2.38 0.56 -15.05
CA ASP A 127 -2.35 2.00 -14.87
C ASP A 127 -3.59 2.52 -14.13
N VAL A 128 -3.37 3.42 -13.17
CA VAL A 128 -4.40 4.09 -12.36
C VAL A 128 -4.88 5.34 -13.06
N ASP A 129 -6.19 5.55 -13.05
CA ASP A 129 -6.81 6.81 -13.47
C ASP A 129 -6.77 7.84 -12.34
N ARG A 130 -5.89 8.84 -12.52
CA ARG A 130 -5.70 9.98 -11.61
C ARG A 130 -6.89 10.95 -11.59
N ASN A 131 -7.76 10.88 -12.61
CA ASN A 131 -8.92 11.74 -12.73
C ASN A 131 -10.14 11.18 -11.99
N GLN A 132 -10.01 10.05 -11.27
CA GLN A 132 -11.08 9.53 -10.42
C GLN A 132 -11.29 10.41 -9.19
N ILE A 133 -12.54 10.47 -8.72
CA ILE A 133 -12.88 11.15 -7.46
C ILE A 133 -13.08 10.06 -6.42
N VAL A 134 -12.41 10.14 -5.28
CA VAL A 134 -12.69 9.24 -4.15
C VAL A 134 -14.07 9.60 -3.60
N GLY A 135 -15.04 8.72 -3.81
CA GLY A 135 -16.38 8.85 -3.24
C GLY A 135 -16.55 7.95 -2.03
N ALA A 136 -17.78 7.93 -1.52
CA ALA A 136 -18.13 7.28 -0.26
C ALA A 136 -17.83 5.78 -0.17
N THR A 137 -17.58 5.11 -1.29
CA THR A 137 -17.41 3.66 -1.40
C THR A 137 -16.13 3.27 -2.15
N GLY A 138 -15.16 4.20 -2.25
CA GLY A 138 -13.93 4.04 -3.04
C GLY A 138 -13.88 5.00 -4.23
N SER A 139 -12.92 4.81 -5.12
CA SER A 139 -12.76 5.67 -6.31
C SER A 139 -13.97 5.56 -7.23
N VAL A 140 -14.68 6.67 -7.38
CA VAL A 140 -15.84 6.84 -8.26
C VAL A 140 -15.34 7.32 -9.61
N ARG A 141 -15.87 6.68 -10.66
CA ARG A 141 -15.58 6.96 -12.05
C ARG A 141 -15.70 8.44 -12.39
N SER A 142 -14.94 8.86 -13.39
CA SER A 142 -15.21 10.10 -14.09
C SER A 142 -16.64 10.13 -14.63
N LEU A 143 -17.35 11.23 -14.36
CA LEU A 143 -18.69 11.49 -14.93
C LEU A 143 -18.65 11.59 -16.47
N ARG A 144 -17.45 11.70 -17.04
CA ARG A 144 -17.16 11.61 -18.46
C ARG A 144 -16.78 10.17 -18.81
N GLY A 145 -17.69 9.45 -19.46
CA GLY A 145 -17.50 8.07 -19.91
C GLY A 145 -16.37 7.84 -20.93
N ASP A 146 -15.66 8.90 -21.33
CA ASP A 146 -14.56 8.95 -22.28
C ASP A 146 -13.18 9.24 -21.65
N GLN A 147 -13.10 9.42 -20.32
CA GLN A 147 -11.88 9.89 -19.62
C GLN A 147 -11.23 8.85 -18.69
N VAL A 148 -11.74 7.63 -18.62
CA VAL A 148 -11.14 6.56 -17.80
C VAL A 148 -9.97 5.94 -18.58
N ARG A 149 -8.82 6.60 -18.56
CA ARG A 149 -7.55 6.05 -19.05
C ARG A 149 -6.63 5.93 -17.85
N GLY A 150 -5.97 4.79 -17.72
CA GLY A 150 -4.88 4.70 -16.77
C GLY A 150 -3.75 5.62 -17.23
N GLU A 151 -3.15 6.36 -16.31
CA GLU A 151 -2.14 7.37 -16.62
C GLU A 151 -0.83 7.17 -15.86
N GLU A 152 -0.88 6.59 -14.66
CA GLU A 152 0.28 6.34 -13.83
C GLU A 152 0.14 5.02 -13.09
N ASN A 153 1.26 4.32 -12.91
CA ASN A 153 1.32 3.11 -12.11
C ASN A 153 2.29 3.22 -10.93
N TYR A 154 3.11 4.28 -10.86
CA TYR A 154 4.09 4.42 -9.79
C TYR A 154 3.46 4.92 -8.49
N LEU A 155 3.53 4.09 -7.45
CA LEU A 155 2.97 4.37 -6.14
C LEU A 155 3.97 5.13 -5.26
N GLY A 156 5.26 4.84 -5.39
CA GLY A 156 6.28 5.60 -4.67
C GLY A 156 7.46 4.78 -4.20
N THR A 157 8.36 5.50 -3.54
CA THR A 157 9.51 4.94 -2.81
C THR A 157 9.30 5.19 -1.34
N GLU A 158 9.54 4.19 -0.51
CA GLU A 158 9.44 4.27 0.93
C GLU A 158 10.76 3.86 1.60
N LEU A 159 11.19 4.65 2.58
CA LEU A 159 12.33 4.38 3.44
C LEU A 159 11.84 4.19 4.87
N ASP A 160 12.14 3.02 5.43
CA ASP A 160 11.89 2.69 6.83
C ASP A 160 13.21 2.55 7.58
N LEU A 161 13.28 3.15 8.75
CA LEU A 161 14.37 3.00 9.70
C LEU A 161 13.81 2.55 11.03
N GLY A 162 14.41 1.52 11.61
CA GLY A 162 14.00 1.01 12.90
C GLY A 162 15.15 0.68 13.82
N MET A 163 14.84 0.68 15.11
CA MET A 163 15.74 0.35 16.19
C MET A 163 15.00 -0.49 17.23
N THR A 164 15.62 -1.57 17.69
CA THR A 164 15.15 -2.33 18.84
C THR A 164 16.23 -2.33 19.91
N TRP A 165 15.90 -1.85 21.12
CA TRP A 165 16.79 -1.83 22.27
C TRP A 165 16.20 -2.58 23.47
N ARG A 166 16.83 -3.68 23.85
CA ARG A 166 16.54 -4.46 25.06
C ARG A 166 17.34 -3.92 26.24
N PHE A 167 16.82 -2.88 26.89
CA PHE A 167 17.52 -2.18 27.97
C PHE A 167 17.36 -2.82 29.35
N ALA A 168 16.38 -3.72 29.52
CA ALA A 168 16.17 -4.47 30.75
C ALA A 168 15.67 -5.89 30.43
N PRO A 169 15.79 -6.86 31.37
CA PRO A 169 15.15 -8.16 31.22
C PRO A 169 13.66 -7.96 30.90
N ASN A 170 13.14 -8.74 29.97
CA ASN A 170 11.73 -8.72 29.60
C ASN A 170 11.19 -7.39 29.05
N THR A 171 12.05 -6.40 28.79
CA THR A 171 11.64 -5.08 28.30
C THR A 171 12.44 -4.68 27.06
N ALA A 172 11.74 -4.26 26.02
CA ALA A 172 12.33 -3.73 24.80
C ALA A 172 11.67 -2.41 24.40
N LEU A 173 12.47 -1.47 23.91
CA LEU A 173 12.04 -0.28 23.19
C LEU A 173 12.19 -0.54 21.70
N ASP A 174 11.12 -0.42 20.94
CA ASP A 174 11.14 -0.41 19.48
C ASP A 174 10.82 1.01 18.99
N LEU A 175 11.68 1.57 18.16
CA LEU A 175 11.45 2.82 17.44
C LEU A 175 11.39 2.52 15.95
N VAL A 176 10.44 3.14 15.26
CA VAL A 176 10.29 3.04 13.81
C VAL A 176 9.99 4.43 13.26
N TRP A 177 10.68 4.80 12.20
CA TRP A 177 10.42 5.99 11.41
C TRP A 177 10.36 5.61 9.94
N ALA A 178 9.35 6.10 9.24
CA ALA A 178 9.12 5.81 7.84
C ALA A 178 8.84 7.10 7.09
N TYR A 179 9.31 7.16 5.86
CA TYR A 179 9.09 8.28 4.95
C TYR A 179 8.85 7.75 3.54
N MET A 180 7.78 8.21 2.91
CA MET A 180 7.38 7.80 1.57
C MET A 180 7.32 9.01 0.65
N TRP A 181 8.14 8.97 -0.40
CA TRP A 181 7.99 9.81 -1.57
C TRP A 181 6.81 9.28 -2.38
N THR A 182 5.70 10.01 -2.38
CA THR A 182 4.47 9.57 -3.05
C THR A 182 4.62 9.68 -4.56
N GLY A 183 4.26 8.62 -5.28
CA GLY A 183 4.26 8.59 -6.73
C GLY A 183 2.95 9.10 -7.34
N GLY A 184 2.98 9.40 -8.64
CA GLY A 184 1.86 10.02 -9.35
C GLY A 184 0.57 9.19 -9.38
N ALA A 185 0.62 7.89 -9.07
CA ALA A 185 -0.58 7.08 -8.92
C ALA A 185 -1.47 7.51 -7.73
N PHE A 186 -0.93 8.31 -6.79
CA PHE A 186 -1.67 8.91 -5.69
C PHE A 186 -2.26 10.28 -6.02
N ASP A 187 -1.93 10.84 -7.18
CA ASP A 187 -2.47 12.14 -7.60
C ASP A 187 -3.95 11.99 -7.94
N GLN A 188 -4.77 12.93 -7.46
CA GLN A 188 -6.22 12.80 -7.54
C GLN A 188 -6.93 14.10 -7.85
N SER A 189 -8.02 13.97 -8.60
CA SER A 189 -9.04 15.00 -8.69
C SER A 189 -9.87 15.05 -7.41
N THR A 190 -9.93 16.21 -6.76
CA THR A 190 -10.55 16.36 -5.44
C THR A 190 -12.07 16.58 -5.48
N ASN A 191 -12.65 16.87 -6.66
CA ASN A 191 -14.09 17.05 -6.83
C ASN A 191 -14.51 16.96 -8.32
N ALA A 192 -15.83 16.91 -8.56
CA ALA A 192 -16.42 16.82 -9.90
C ALA A 192 -16.09 18.02 -10.82
N VAL A 193 -15.85 19.21 -10.24
CA VAL A 193 -15.49 20.41 -11.02
C VAL A 193 -14.05 20.30 -11.52
N ASN A 194 -13.12 19.91 -10.65
CA ASN A 194 -11.72 19.67 -10.99
C ASN A 194 -11.62 18.55 -12.03
N GLN A 195 -12.38 17.48 -11.86
CA GLN A 195 -12.45 16.39 -12.83
C GLN A 195 -12.96 16.86 -14.20
N ALA A 196 -14.02 17.68 -14.24
CA ALA A 196 -14.55 18.22 -15.49
C ALA A 196 -13.56 19.17 -16.20
N ALA A 197 -12.70 19.83 -15.41
CA ALA A 197 -11.65 20.73 -15.89
C ALA A 197 -10.31 20.03 -16.20
N GLY A 198 -10.18 18.71 -15.94
CA GLY A 198 -8.92 17.98 -16.09
C GLY A 198 -7.83 18.40 -15.08
N VAL A 199 -8.25 18.91 -13.92
CA VAL A 199 -7.35 19.35 -12.85
C VAL A 199 -7.10 18.19 -11.88
N VAL A 200 -5.83 17.78 -11.79
CA VAL A 200 -5.34 16.75 -10.87
C VAL A 200 -4.44 17.42 -9.84
N ASN A 201 -4.57 17.03 -8.56
CA ASN A 201 -3.72 17.54 -7.49
C ASN A 201 -2.61 16.55 -7.17
N ASP A 202 -1.39 17.08 -7.05
CA ASP A 202 -0.22 16.29 -6.68
C ASP A 202 -0.35 15.77 -5.25
N SER A 203 -0.10 14.48 -5.10
CA SER A 203 0.06 13.80 -3.82
C SER A 203 1.22 14.41 -3.02
N LYS A 204 1.11 14.33 -1.69
CA LYS A 204 2.15 14.81 -0.77
C LYS A 204 2.80 13.64 -0.07
N ASP A 205 4.11 13.77 0.12
CA ASP A 205 4.92 12.80 0.84
C ASP A 205 4.36 12.52 2.23
N VAL A 206 4.47 11.26 2.66
CA VAL A 206 3.93 10.77 3.91
C VAL A 206 5.07 10.41 4.85
N TYR A 207 4.93 10.73 6.13
CA TYR A 207 5.86 10.28 7.17
C TYR A 207 5.09 9.64 8.32
N LYS A 208 5.73 8.66 8.96
CA LYS A 208 5.17 7.91 10.10
C LYS A 208 6.26 7.65 11.12
N ALA A 209 5.93 7.80 12.39
CA ALA A 209 6.83 7.49 13.50
C ALA A 209 6.09 6.72 14.59
N ILE A 210 6.71 5.66 15.11
CA ILE A 210 6.17 4.82 16.17
C ILE A 210 7.25 4.63 17.24
N ALA A 211 6.86 4.79 18.50
CA ALA A 211 7.63 4.33 19.65
C ALA A 211 6.80 3.30 20.43
N ARG A 212 7.39 2.15 20.74
CA ARG A 212 6.72 1.05 21.42
C ARG A 212 7.59 0.51 22.53
N ILE A 213 7.02 0.33 23.72
CA ILE A 213 7.66 -0.44 24.79
C ILE A 213 6.95 -1.80 24.87
N ARG A 214 7.71 -2.88 24.76
CA ARG A 214 7.21 -4.26 24.88
C ARG A 214 7.66 -4.88 26.19
N PHE A 215 6.71 -5.45 26.92
CA PHE A 215 6.95 -6.27 28.10
C PHE A 215 6.65 -7.73 27.76
N THR A 216 7.56 -8.64 28.11
CA THR A 216 7.37 -10.10 27.93
C THR A 216 7.42 -10.76 29.30
N PHE A 217 6.32 -11.35 29.78
CA PHE A 217 6.23 -11.96 31.11
C PHE A 217 6.42 -13.47 31.08
#